data_AF-A0A502EW50-F1
#
_entry.id   AF-A0A502EW50-F1
#
_cell.length_a   1.000
_cell.length_b   1.000
_cell.length_c   1.000
_cell.angle_alpha   90.00
_cell.angle_beta   90.00
_cell.angle_gamma   90.00
#
_symmetry.space_group_name_H-M   'P 1'
#
loop_
_entity.id
_entity.type
_entity.pdbx_description
1 polymer ?
#
loop_
_entity_poly.entity_id
_entity_poly.type
_entity_poly.pdbx_seq_one_letter_code
_entity_poly.pdbx_strand_id
1 'polypeptide(L)'
;MQKSKLVCLLLLQIIFLSCKKSENENVIKTASTQSSKGNQDQNYIKKAIELDQADFVHYIDTTKNINAFYKFDESNSYTILGYCCKFDRYDFVKKLISKKADITLGEEDEDYQYDALYVAIENQNEKIVDLLLENKANVNSTYTEGGLTPLSFACQFSNFHIVEALINHNADIKGKYNPQTEMASIPIIEAVKSKNRDAVKLLVEKGADVNQVDLEETSALSYAKANDQEIYNLLNLLLKDNVKPISEKFLGQFEVSTKGELTNDGTGHTTYYFTITTNGIILKAEAFRGDFLCEGNYKGVEKDNILEVYYNEKDDRCKQSKPNYLIKKDGGEYFIKGVGGEATFNEWVKLDKK
;
A
#
# COMPACT_ATOMS: atom_id res chain seq x y z
N MET A 1 -5.95 27.91 48.03
CA MET A 1 -5.93 27.84 46.55
C MET A 1 -5.08 28.91 45.84
N GLN A 2 -4.70 30.05 46.45
CA GLN A 2 -3.84 31.05 45.77
C GLN A 2 -2.32 30.81 45.92
N LYS A 3 -1.86 30.10 46.96
CA LYS A 3 -0.41 29.86 47.17
C LYS A 3 0.22 28.88 46.16
N SER A 4 -0.52 27.90 45.64
CA SER A 4 0.00 26.93 44.65
C SER A 4 0.17 27.55 43.25
N LYS A 5 -0.72 28.46 42.83
CA LYS A 5 -0.57 29.19 41.56
C LYS A 5 0.61 30.17 41.57
N LEU A 6 0.91 30.78 42.73
CA LEU A 6 2.04 31.70 42.87
C LEU A 6 3.39 30.96 42.85
N VAL A 7 3.46 29.76 43.45
CA VAL A 7 4.66 28.91 43.44
C VAL A 7 4.96 28.39 42.01
N CYS A 8 3.94 28.03 41.22
CA CYS A 8 4.13 27.67 39.81
C CYS A 8 4.57 28.86 38.93
N LEU A 9 4.03 30.07 39.14
CA LEU A 9 4.49 31.26 38.41
C LEU A 9 5.92 31.66 38.77
N LEU A 10 6.30 31.51 40.05
CA LEU A 10 7.65 31.78 40.53
C LEU A 10 8.65 30.75 40.01
N LEU A 11 8.29 29.46 39.93
CA LEU A 11 9.14 28.42 39.32
C LEU A 11 9.34 28.66 37.81
N LEU A 12 8.29 29.04 37.08
CA LEU A 12 8.40 29.45 35.66
C LEU A 12 9.30 30.67 35.46
N GLN A 13 9.24 31.67 36.34
CA GLN A 13 10.14 32.83 36.29
C GLN A 13 11.58 32.48 36.68
N ILE A 14 11.78 31.59 37.66
CA ILE A 14 13.12 31.17 38.11
C ILE A 14 13.82 30.32 37.04
N ILE A 15 13.09 29.45 36.33
CA ILE A 15 13.63 28.67 35.20
C ILE A 15 13.99 29.61 34.02
N PHE A 16 13.16 30.63 33.75
CA PHE A 16 13.48 31.67 32.75
C PHE A 16 14.70 32.53 33.15
N LEU A 17 14.92 32.74 34.45
CA LEU A 17 16.03 33.54 34.99
C LEU A 17 17.33 32.75 35.13
N SER A 18 17.29 31.44 35.39
CA SER A 18 18.50 30.61 35.51
C SER A 18 19.24 30.45 34.19
N CYS A 19 18.53 30.41 33.04
CA CYS A 19 19.16 30.40 31.72
C CYS A 19 19.69 31.76 31.26
N LYS A 20 19.24 32.88 31.85
CA LYS A 20 19.83 34.21 31.59
C LYS A 20 21.24 34.36 32.14
N LYS A 21 21.64 33.48 33.06
CA LYS A 21 22.95 33.54 33.73
C LYS A 21 24.06 32.75 33.01
N SER A 22 23.74 31.94 32.00
CA SER A 22 24.73 31.12 31.27
C SER A 22 25.12 31.64 29.89
N GLU A 23 24.43 32.64 29.33
CA GLU A 23 24.80 33.25 28.04
C GLU A 23 24.80 34.79 28.15
N ASN A 24 26.00 35.33 28.39
CA ASN A 24 26.48 36.68 28.07
C ASN A 24 25.54 37.89 28.29
N GLU A 25 25.82 38.62 29.36
CA GLU A 25 25.57 40.07 29.47
C GLU A 25 26.24 40.80 28.29
N ASN A 26 25.48 41.23 27.28
CA ASN A 26 25.70 42.49 26.50
C ASN A 26 24.89 42.65 25.21
N VAL A 27 23.79 41.93 25.00
CA VAL A 27 22.85 42.25 23.92
C VAL A 27 21.44 42.22 24.48
N ILE A 28 20.55 43.08 23.97
CA ILE A 28 19.15 43.25 24.36
C ILE A 28 18.94 44.27 25.51
N LYS A 29 19.37 45.51 25.27
CA LYS A 29 18.46 46.64 25.47
C LYS A 29 17.73 46.87 24.14
N THR A 30 16.43 47.17 24.23
CA THR A 30 15.48 47.60 23.18
C THR A 30 14.99 46.55 22.17
N ALA A 31 13.77 46.03 22.37
CA ALA A 31 12.74 45.83 21.31
C ALA A 31 11.43 45.20 21.87
N SER A 32 10.31 45.93 21.67
CA SER A 32 8.90 45.50 21.48
C SER A 32 8.30 44.28 22.22
N THR A 33 7.23 44.52 22.97
CA THR A 33 6.67 43.65 24.04
C THR A 33 5.48 42.75 23.66
N GLN A 34 5.26 42.39 22.39
CA GLN A 34 4.31 41.31 22.05
C GLN A 34 4.84 40.29 21.03
N SER A 35 5.68 40.68 20.06
CA SER A 35 6.36 39.73 19.16
C SER A 35 7.49 38.97 19.83
N SER A 36 8.12 39.56 20.84
CA SER A 36 9.29 38.98 21.53
C SER A 36 8.96 37.77 22.40
N LYS A 37 7.74 37.68 22.95
CA LYS A 37 7.36 36.58 23.84
C LYS A 37 7.01 35.30 23.07
N GLY A 38 6.30 35.42 21.95
CA GLY A 38 6.01 34.29 21.05
C GLY A 38 7.30 33.69 20.45
N ASN A 39 8.25 34.52 20.05
CA ASN A 39 9.55 34.07 19.52
C ASN A 39 10.44 33.45 20.61
N GLN A 40 10.36 33.90 21.87
CA GLN A 40 11.10 33.30 22.97
C GLN A 40 10.56 31.93 23.37
N ASP A 41 9.24 31.77 23.43
CA ASP A 41 8.60 30.47 23.71
C ASP A 41 8.93 29.46 22.60
N GLN A 42 8.91 29.88 21.33
CA GLN A 42 9.33 29.07 20.18
C GLN A 42 10.78 28.60 20.28
N ASN A 43 11.72 29.51 20.56
CA ASN A 43 13.14 29.16 20.68
C ASN A 43 13.40 28.20 21.85
N TYR A 44 12.69 28.35 22.96
CA TYR A 44 12.77 27.41 24.08
C TYR A 44 12.27 26.03 23.68
N ILE A 45 11.07 25.93 23.11
CA ILE A 45 10.47 24.65 22.67
C ILE A 45 11.40 23.95 21.69
N LYS A 46 11.93 24.70 20.71
CA LYS A 46 12.89 24.20 19.72
C LYS A 46 14.10 23.57 20.40
N LYS A 47 14.86 24.35 21.18
CA LYS A 47 16.07 23.86 21.86
C LYS A 47 15.77 22.71 22.82
N ALA A 48 14.64 22.75 23.53
CA ALA A 48 14.26 21.72 24.47
C ALA A 48 13.99 20.37 23.79
N ILE A 49 13.34 20.39 22.62
CA ILE A 49 13.14 19.20 21.79
C ILE A 49 14.47 18.75 21.17
N GLU A 50 15.21 19.64 20.51
CA GLU A 50 16.47 19.31 19.85
C GLU A 50 17.51 18.71 20.81
N LEU A 51 17.58 19.20 22.05
CA LEU A 51 18.54 18.76 23.06
C LEU A 51 18.01 17.70 24.03
N ASP A 52 16.79 17.19 23.81
CA ASP A 52 16.13 16.19 24.66
C ASP A 52 16.07 16.60 26.16
N GLN A 53 15.67 17.83 26.42
CA GLN A 53 15.65 18.37 27.78
C GLN A 53 14.48 17.79 28.58
N ALA A 54 14.77 17.01 29.63
CA ALA A 54 13.76 16.40 30.49
C ALA A 54 12.72 17.40 31.06
N ASP A 55 13.14 18.64 31.31
CA ASP A 55 12.24 19.71 31.81
C ASP A 55 11.13 20.08 30.81
N PHE A 56 11.26 19.73 29.53
CA PHE A 56 10.24 19.94 28.52
C PHE A 56 8.92 19.19 28.85
N VAL A 57 8.99 18.09 29.59
CA VAL A 57 7.79 17.37 30.08
C VAL A 57 6.91 18.28 30.94
N HIS A 58 7.52 19.14 31.77
CA HIS A 58 6.77 20.11 32.57
C HIS A 58 6.10 21.18 31.70
N TYR A 59 6.78 21.60 30.62
CA TYR A 59 6.16 22.49 29.62
C TYR A 59 4.91 21.83 29.00
N ILE A 60 5.04 20.56 28.55
CA ILE A 60 3.91 19.79 28.00
C ILE A 60 2.76 19.67 29.02
N ASP A 61 3.08 19.49 30.31
CA ASP A 61 2.07 19.37 31.36
C ASP A 61 1.30 20.66 31.64
N THR A 62 1.91 21.82 31.38
CA THR A 62 1.39 23.14 31.75
C THR A 62 0.89 23.98 30.57
N THR A 63 1.27 23.63 29.34
CA THR A 63 0.82 24.36 28.14
C THR A 63 -0.70 24.29 27.99
N LYS A 64 -1.30 25.42 27.62
CA LYS A 64 -2.74 25.53 27.32
C LYS A 64 -3.05 25.26 25.84
N ASN A 65 -2.03 25.23 24.99
CA ASN A 65 -2.18 25.02 23.56
C ASN A 65 -1.16 23.98 23.08
N ILE A 66 -1.47 22.71 23.32
CA ILE A 66 -0.63 21.56 22.96
C ILE A 66 -0.54 21.35 21.43
N ASN A 67 -1.52 21.88 20.70
CA ASN A 67 -1.67 21.76 19.25
C ASN A 67 -1.20 23.02 18.50
N ALA A 68 -0.41 23.87 19.15
CA ALA A 68 0.13 25.07 18.52
C ALA A 68 1.11 24.71 17.40
N PHE A 69 1.03 25.46 16.30
CA PHE A 69 2.00 25.42 15.21
C PHE A 69 3.15 26.40 15.49
N TYR A 70 4.36 25.97 15.19
CA TYR A 70 5.58 26.71 15.40
C TYR A 70 6.48 26.62 14.16
N LYS A 71 6.93 27.77 13.68
CA LYS A 71 7.87 27.88 12.58
C LYS A 71 9.29 27.74 13.13
N PHE A 72 9.76 26.49 13.24
CA PHE A 72 11.09 26.19 13.79
C PHE A 72 12.22 26.36 12.76
N ASP A 73 11.89 26.32 11.47
CA ASP A 73 12.77 26.58 10.34
C ASP A 73 12.06 27.46 9.28
N GLU A 74 12.78 27.91 8.25
CA GLU A 74 12.22 28.80 7.23
C GLU A 74 11.18 28.11 6.35
N SER A 75 11.30 26.78 6.22
CA SER A 75 10.56 25.95 5.29
C SER A 75 9.17 25.63 5.81
N ASN A 76 9.05 25.10 7.04
CA ASN A 76 7.80 24.53 7.51
C ASN A 76 7.45 24.96 8.95
N SER A 77 6.15 25.01 9.25
CA SER A 77 5.58 25.05 10.59
C SER A 77 5.26 23.65 11.07
N TYR A 78 5.61 23.34 12.32
CA TYR A 78 5.32 22.04 12.94
C TYR A 78 4.42 22.21 14.15
N THR A 79 3.53 21.24 14.38
CA THR A 79 3.02 21.04 15.74
C THR A 79 4.16 20.60 16.66
N ILE A 80 4.01 20.77 17.98
CA ILE A 80 4.98 20.22 18.95
C ILE A 80 5.16 18.71 18.71
N LEU A 81 4.05 18.00 18.47
CA LEU A 81 4.04 16.57 18.19
C LEU A 81 4.87 16.23 16.94
N GLY A 82 4.61 16.90 15.81
CA GLY A 82 5.35 16.70 14.57
C GLY A 82 6.84 16.97 14.74
N TYR A 83 7.21 18.04 15.45
CA TYR A 83 8.64 18.35 15.70
C TYR A 83 9.31 17.34 16.64
N CYS A 84 8.59 16.83 17.65
CA CYS A 84 9.08 15.71 18.45
C CYS A 84 9.28 14.43 17.63
N CYS A 85 8.45 14.18 16.61
CA CYS A 85 8.65 13.07 15.67
C CYS A 85 9.91 13.31 14.82
N LYS A 86 10.11 14.54 14.32
CA LYS A 86 11.28 14.94 13.52
C LYS A 86 12.62 14.67 14.21
N PHE A 87 12.66 14.84 15.53
CA PHE A 87 13.88 14.67 16.32
C PHE A 87 13.97 13.32 17.03
N ASP A 88 13.07 12.36 16.81
CA ASP A 88 13.04 11.09 17.54
C ASP A 88 12.96 11.30 19.07
N ARG A 89 11.94 12.03 19.52
CA ARG A 89 11.67 12.25 20.95
C ARG A 89 10.50 11.40 21.41
N TYR A 90 10.70 10.08 21.43
CA TYR A 90 9.67 9.09 21.75
C TYR A 90 8.91 9.40 23.06
N ASP A 91 9.61 9.73 24.14
CA ASP A 91 8.97 10.03 25.44
C ASP A 91 8.13 11.31 25.40
N PHE A 92 8.55 12.33 24.63
CA PHE A 92 7.76 13.54 24.42
C PHE A 92 6.54 13.26 23.56
N VAL A 93 6.67 12.49 22.48
CA VAL A 93 5.54 12.05 21.65
C VAL A 93 4.52 11.30 22.52
N LYS A 94 4.96 10.31 23.29
CA LYS A 94 4.10 9.55 24.21
C LYS A 94 3.40 10.45 25.22
N LYS A 95 4.12 11.42 25.79
CA LYS A 95 3.55 12.38 26.73
C LYS A 95 2.51 13.29 26.06
N LEU A 96 2.79 13.81 24.85
CA LEU A 96 1.87 14.66 24.09
C LEU A 96 0.57 13.91 23.76
N ILE A 97 0.67 12.67 23.28
CA ILE A 97 -0.48 11.79 23.02
C ILE A 97 -1.29 11.55 24.30
N SER A 98 -0.64 11.29 25.45
CA SER A 98 -1.32 11.14 26.74
C SER A 98 -2.10 12.39 27.18
N LYS A 99 -1.70 13.57 26.67
CA LYS A 99 -2.35 14.86 26.86
C LYS A 99 -3.38 15.19 25.79
N LYS A 100 -3.70 14.22 24.92
CA LYS A 100 -4.64 14.36 23.81
C LYS A 100 -4.20 15.41 22.79
N ALA A 101 -2.90 15.52 22.53
CA ALA A 101 -2.43 16.19 21.33
C ALA A 101 -3.11 15.56 20.11
N ASP A 102 -3.53 16.38 19.16
CA ASP A 102 -4.21 15.90 17.96
C ASP A 102 -3.15 15.38 16.97
N ILE A 103 -3.17 14.07 16.75
CA ILE A 103 -2.22 13.34 15.90
C ILE A 103 -2.45 13.65 14.41
N THR A 104 -3.64 14.13 14.05
CA THR A 104 -4.02 14.40 12.65
C THR A 104 -3.67 15.82 12.19
N LEU A 105 -3.25 16.70 13.13
CA LEU A 105 -2.84 18.05 12.78
C LEU A 105 -1.48 18.03 12.08
N GLY A 106 -1.50 18.43 10.82
CA GLY A 106 -0.35 18.78 10.01
C GLY A 106 -0.49 20.20 9.48
N GLU A 107 0.63 20.81 9.09
CA GLU A 107 0.58 22.04 8.30
C GLU A 107 0.10 21.67 6.90
N GLU A 108 -0.88 22.42 6.39
CA GLU A 108 -1.22 22.47 4.97
C GLU A 108 -0.41 23.63 4.38
N ASP A 109 0.63 23.32 3.63
CA ASP A 109 1.17 24.24 2.62
C ASP A 109 0.37 24.06 1.32
N GLU A 110 0.59 24.89 0.30
CA GLU A 110 -0.13 24.82 -0.97
C GLU A 110 -0.11 23.40 -1.59
N ASP A 111 0.97 22.63 -1.37
CA ASP A 111 1.16 21.32 -2.01
C ASP A 111 1.18 20.11 -1.04
N TYR A 112 1.37 20.33 0.27
CA TYR A 112 1.69 19.25 1.23
C TYR A 112 0.97 19.37 2.58
N GLN A 113 0.56 18.22 3.12
CA GLN A 113 0.06 18.04 4.48
C GLN A 113 1.04 17.20 5.33
N TYR A 114 1.75 17.86 6.25
CA TYR A 114 2.76 17.22 7.11
C TYR A 114 2.20 16.85 8.50
N ASP A 115 1.47 15.73 8.60
CA ASP A 115 1.03 15.21 9.91
C ASP A 115 2.17 14.47 10.66
N ALA A 116 1.92 14.13 11.93
CA ALA A 116 2.93 13.46 12.76
C ALA A 116 3.33 12.07 12.21
N LEU A 117 2.40 11.36 11.55
CA LEU A 117 2.67 10.04 10.97
C LEU A 117 3.61 10.16 9.78
N TYR A 118 3.41 11.14 8.91
CA TYR A 118 4.31 11.43 7.79
C TYR A 118 5.74 11.66 8.28
N VAL A 119 5.90 12.57 9.24
CA VAL A 119 7.22 12.93 9.77
C VAL A 119 7.90 11.72 10.41
N ALA A 120 7.15 10.84 11.08
CA ALA A 120 7.69 9.61 11.64
C ALA A 120 8.15 8.61 10.57
N ILE A 121 7.40 8.48 9.47
CA ILE A 121 7.74 7.63 8.33
C ILE A 121 8.98 8.16 7.60
N GLU A 122 9.04 9.48 7.34
CA GLU A 122 10.19 10.14 6.70
C GLU A 122 11.49 9.90 7.49
N ASN A 123 11.41 9.96 8.82
CA ASN A 123 12.53 9.66 9.71
C ASN A 123 12.77 8.16 9.93
N GLN A 124 12.00 7.29 9.27
CA GLN A 124 12.07 5.83 9.38
C GLN A 124 12.02 5.32 10.83
N ASN A 125 11.25 5.99 11.68
CA ASN A 125 11.18 5.69 13.11
C ASN A 125 10.03 4.74 13.44
N GLU A 126 10.30 3.45 13.38
CA GLU A 126 9.34 2.36 13.63
C GLU A 126 8.58 2.54 14.95
N LYS A 127 9.27 2.87 16.04
CA LYS A 127 8.65 3.00 17.38
C LYS A 127 7.64 4.13 17.44
N ILE A 128 7.94 5.26 16.80
CA ILE A 128 7.01 6.39 16.76
C ILE A 128 5.86 6.10 15.80
N VAL A 129 6.12 5.46 14.65
CA VAL A 129 5.07 5.02 13.72
C VAL A 129 4.07 4.11 14.44
N ASP A 130 4.55 3.05 15.10
CA ASP A 130 3.71 2.11 15.85
C ASP A 130 2.88 2.85 16.92
N LEU A 131 3.53 3.72 17.70
CA LEU A 131 2.86 4.51 18.74
C LEU A 131 1.74 5.40 18.16
N LEU A 132 1.96 6.03 17.02
CA LEU A 132 0.95 6.87 16.36
C LEU A 132 -0.21 6.03 15.80
N LEU A 133 0.08 4.89 15.17
CA LEU A 133 -0.92 3.99 14.62
C LEU A 133 -1.79 3.34 15.71
N GLU A 134 -1.19 2.89 16.81
CA GLU A 134 -1.89 2.40 18.01
C GLU A 134 -2.85 3.45 18.60
N ASN A 135 -2.51 4.74 18.45
CA ASN A 135 -3.33 5.87 18.88
C ASN A 135 -4.21 6.44 17.75
N LYS A 136 -4.51 5.62 16.73
CA LYS A 136 -5.47 5.91 15.65
C LYS A 136 -5.07 7.06 14.74
N ALA A 137 -3.77 7.24 14.48
CA ALA A 137 -3.35 8.04 13.34
C ALA A 137 -4.05 7.56 12.06
N ASN A 138 -4.39 8.48 11.16
CA ASN A 138 -5.07 8.14 9.92
C ASN A 138 -4.11 7.44 8.95
N VAL A 139 -4.14 6.12 8.92
CA VAL A 139 -3.30 5.27 8.05
C VAL A 139 -3.55 5.48 6.56
N ASN A 140 -4.63 6.17 6.18
CA ASN A 140 -5.03 6.47 4.81
C ASN A 140 -5.15 7.98 4.56
N SER A 141 -4.43 8.81 5.34
CA SER A 141 -4.29 10.25 5.04
C SER A 141 -3.65 10.45 3.67
N THR A 142 -3.74 11.68 3.15
CA THR A 142 -3.15 12.08 1.87
C THR A 142 -2.22 13.23 2.13
N TYR A 143 -0.92 13.01 1.94
CA TYR A 143 0.12 13.97 2.29
C TYR A 143 0.37 15.03 1.23
N THR A 144 -0.06 14.78 0.01
CA THR A 144 0.04 15.73 -1.09
C THR A 144 -1.32 15.90 -1.70
N GLU A 145 -1.54 17.01 -2.41
CA GLU A 145 -2.67 17.09 -3.33
C GLU A 145 -2.66 15.89 -4.29
N GLY A 146 -1.48 15.37 -4.64
CA GLY A 146 -1.30 14.15 -5.43
C GLY A 146 -1.89 12.85 -4.85
N GLY A 147 -2.43 12.87 -3.63
CA GLY A 147 -3.03 11.71 -2.98
C GLY A 147 -2.00 10.71 -2.45
N LEU A 148 -0.75 11.15 -2.21
CA LEU A 148 0.30 10.31 -1.64
C LEU A 148 -0.12 9.74 -0.28
N THR A 149 -0.23 8.43 -0.18
CA THR A 149 -0.66 7.76 1.07
C THR A 149 0.53 7.41 1.98
N PRO A 150 0.31 7.24 3.31
CA PRO A 150 1.27 6.65 4.24
C PRO A 150 1.98 5.42 3.70
N LEU A 151 1.21 4.47 3.15
CA LEU A 151 1.74 3.21 2.65
C LEU A 151 2.62 3.40 1.41
N SER A 152 2.15 4.19 0.44
CA SER A 152 2.93 4.47 -0.76
C SER A 152 4.23 5.21 -0.44
N PHE A 153 4.19 6.18 0.47
CA PHE A 153 5.38 6.92 0.90
C PHE A 153 6.38 5.99 1.62
N ALA A 154 5.90 5.15 2.55
CA ALA A 154 6.75 4.17 3.23
C ALA A 154 7.43 3.19 2.26
N CYS A 155 6.78 2.82 1.16
CA CYS A 155 7.35 1.93 0.14
C CYS A 155 8.58 2.50 -0.57
N GLN A 156 8.81 3.82 -0.50
CA GLN A 156 9.98 4.46 -1.08
C GLN A 156 11.26 4.23 -0.27
N PHE A 157 11.13 3.85 1.00
CA PHE A 157 12.23 3.61 1.92
C PHE A 157 12.52 2.11 2.05
N SER A 158 13.70 1.75 2.55
CA SER A 158 14.07 0.34 2.78
C SER A 158 13.50 -0.25 4.08
N ASN A 159 12.85 0.57 4.92
CA ASN A 159 12.29 0.11 6.19
C ASN A 159 10.98 -0.66 5.98
N PHE A 160 11.09 -1.98 5.93
CA PHE A 160 9.97 -2.90 5.76
C PHE A 160 8.99 -2.93 6.94
N HIS A 161 9.44 -2.75 8.19
CA HIS A 161 8.57 -2.82 9.36
C HIS A 161 7.49 -1.74 9.33
N ILE A 162 7.81 -0.55 8.82
CA ILE A 162 6.83 0.53 8.66
C ILE A 162 5.75 0.14 7.64
N VAL A 163 6.14 -0.48 6.51
CA VAL A 163 5.19 -0.96 5.50
C VAL A 163 4.25 -2.02 6.10
N GLU A 164 4.82 -2.96 6.86
CA GLU A 164 4.04 -3.99 7.57
C GLU A 164 3.09 -3.38 8.62
N ALA A 165 3.57 -2.44 9.44
CA ALA A 165 2.77 -1.77 10.46
C ALA A 165 1.57 -1.04 9.85
N LEU A 166 1.77 -0.32 8.74
CA LEU A 166 0.71 0.38 8.00
C LEU A 166 -0.34 -0.61 7.46
N ILE A 167 0.09 -1.70 6.83
CA ILE A 167 -0.83 -2.73 6.31
C ILE A 167 -1.61 -3.39 7.45
N ASN A 168 -0.96 -3.71 8.57
CA ASN A 168 -1.61 -4.30 9.75
C ASN A 168 -2.64 -3.36 10.38
N HIS A 169 -2.50 -2.05 10.18
CA HIS A 169 -3.48 -1.04 10.59
C HIS A 169 -4.51 -0.69 9.50
N ASN A 170 -4.63 -1.52 8.45
CA ASN A 170 -5.60 -1.40 7.35
C ASN A 170 -5.32 -0.23 6.38
N ALA A 171 -4.06 0.03 6.06
CA ALA A 171 -3.70 0.86 4.92
C ALA A 171 -4.26 0.27 3.60
N ASP A 172 -4.72 1.14 2.70
CA ASP A 172 -5.23 0.74 1.39
C ASP A 172 -4.08 0.35 0.44
N ILE A 173 -4.01 -0.93 0.13
CA ILE A 173 -2.99 -1.55 -0.73
C ILE A 173 -3.15 -1.11 -2.20
N LYS A 174 -4.36 -0.73 -2.63
CA LYS A 174 -4.61 -0.27 -4.01
C LYS A 174 -4.12 1.16 -4.24
N GLY A 175 -3.96 1.92 -3.16
CA GLY A 175 -3.60 3.31 -3.22
C GLY A 175 -4.74 4.23 -3.64
N LYS A 176 -4.41 5.50 -3.89
CA LYS A 176 -5.38 6.54 -4.26
C LYS A 176 -5.00 7.20 -5.58
N TYR A 177 -6.02 7.59 -6.32
CA TYR A 177 -5.90 8.44 -7.49
C TYR A 177 -6.52 9.80 -7.17
N ASN A 178 -5.78 10.89 -7.43
CA ASN A 178 -6.35 12.22 -7.42
C ASN A 178 -6.56 12.74 -8.86
N PRO A 179 -7.81 12.89 -9.32
CA PRO A 179 -8.12 13.41 -10.65
C PRO A 179 -7.80 14.90 -10.84
N GLN A 180 -7.69 15.68 -9.77
CA GLN A 180 -7.40 17.11 -9.85
C GLN A 180 -5.93 17.38 -10.15
N THR A 181 -5.03 16.57 -9.61
CA THR A 181 -3.58 16.72 -9.80
C THR A 181 -3.01 15.77 -10.85
N GLU A 182 -3.85 14.88 -11.40
CA GLU A 182 -3.41 13.80 -12.29
C GLU A 182 -2.25 12.98 -11.69
N MET A 183 -2.34 12.67 -10.40
CA MET A 183 -1.36 11.82 -9.72
C MET A 183 -2.04 10.56 -9.16
N ALA A 184 -1.35 9.43 -9.29
CA ALA A 184 -1.74 8.17 -8.70
C ALA A 184 -0.66 7.72 -7.71
N SER A 185 -1.07 7.43 -6.49
CA SER A 185 -0.22 6.88 -5.46
C SER A 185 -0.53 5.41 -5.28
N ILE A 186 0.18 4.53 -6.00
CA ILE A 186 -0.04 3.08 -5.98
C ILE A 186 1.15 2.41 -5.26
N PRO A 187 0.97 1.87 -4.04
CA PRO A 187 2.07 1.37 -3.22
C PRO A 187 2.99 0.36 -3.91
N ILE A 188 2.43 -0.58 -4.69
CA ILE A 188 3.22 -1.61 -5.37
C ILE A 188 4.10 -1.03 -6.49
N ILE A 189 3.66 0.05 -7.14
CA ILE A 189 4.47 0.75 -8.15
C ILE A 189 5.63 1.47 -7.46
N GLU A 190 5.37 2.17 -6.35
CA GLU A 190 6.41 2.87 -5.58
C GLU A 190 7.45 1.89 -5.02
N ALA A 191 7.02 0.76 -4.46
CA ALA A 191 7.92 -0.28 -3.97
C ALA A 191 8.84 -0.83 -5.09
N VAL A 192 8.31 -1.01 -6.30
CA VAL A 192 9.08 -1.45 -7.47
C VAL A 192 10.06 -0.36 -7.94
N LYS A 193 9.61 0.90 -8.07
CA LYS A 193 10.46 2.04 -8.46
C LYS A 193 11.64 2.21 -7.50
N SER A 194 11.39 2.06 -6.20
CA SER A 194 12.40 2.13 -5.14
C SER A 194 13.18 0.84 -4.91
N LYS A 195 12.89 -0.22 -5.68
CA LYS A 195 13.55 -1.55 -5.57
C LYS A 195 13.45 -2.17 -4.17
N ASN A 196 12.41 -1.81 -3.41
CA ASN A 196 12.16 -2.38 -2.10
C ASN A 196 11.53 -3.78 -2.25
N ARG A 197 12.40 -4.80 -2.35
CA ARG A 197 12.02 -6.20 -2.57
C ARG A 197 11.08 -6.74 -1.50
N ASP A 198 11.25 -6.33 -0.25
CA ASP A 198 10.46 -6.86 0.86
C ASP A 198 9.06 -6.23 0.87
N ALA A 199 8.95 -4.92 0.62
CA ALA A 199 7.65 -4.29 0.39
C ALA A 199 6.92 -4.90 -0.82
N VAL A 200 7.64 -5.19 -1.92
CA VAL A 200 7.07 -5.88 -3.09
C VAL A 200 6.48 -7.24 -2.70
N LYS A 201 7.24 -8.09 -1.98
CA LYS A 201 6.73 -9.40 -1.53
C LYS A 201 5.48 -9.25 -0.69
N LEU A 202 5.53 -8.41 0.34
CA LEU A 202 4.41 -8.24 1.28
C LEU A 202 3.16 -7.69 0.58
N LEU A 203 3.30 -6.66 -0.26
CA LEU A 203 2.17 -6.09 -0.98
C LEU A 203 1.51 -7.16 -1.89
N VAL A 204 2.32 -7.96 -2.59
CA VAL A 204 1.81 -9.04 -3.46
C VAL A 204 1.15 -10.15 -2.64
N GLU A 205 1.74 -10.56 -1.51
CA GLU A 205 1.15 -11.52 -0.56
C GLU A 205 -0.19 -11.02 0.01
N LYS A 206 -0.32 -9.71 0.21
CA LYS A 206 -1.54 -9.05 0.71
C LYS A 206 -2.54 -8.71 -0.40
N GLY A 207 -2.26 -9.12 -1.64
CA GLY A 207 -3.21 -9.04 -2.76
C GLY A 207 -3.13 -7.77 -3.61
N ALA A 208 -2.00 -7.05 -3.60
CA ALA A 208 -1.78 -5.95 -4.55
C ALA A 208 -1.82 -6.46 -6.00
N ASP A 209 -2.54 -5.75 -6.87
CA ASP A 209 -2.57 -6.07 -8.29
C ASP A 209 -1.35 -5.45 -9.00
N VAL A 210 -0.39 -6.29 -9.34
CA VAL A 210 0.84 -5.87 -10.03
C VAL A 210 0.61 -5.40 -11.47
N ASN A 211 -0.61 -5.57 -12.01
CA ASN A 211 -1.02 -5.03 -13.32
C ASN A 211 -1.89 -3.77 -13.20
N GLN A 212 -2.20 -3.31 -11.98
CA GLN A 212 -2.83 -2.01 -11.81
C GLN A 212 -1.92 -0.97 -12.42
N VAL A 213 -2.48 -0.13 -13.29
CA VAL A 213 -1.76 0.92 -13.99
C VAL A 213 -1.99 2.28 -13.32
N ASP A 214 -0.95 3.12 -13.35
CA ASP A 214 -1.08 4.55 -13.13
C ASP A 214 -1.64 5.26 -14.38
N LEU A 215 -1.64 6.59 -14.37
CA LEU A 215 -2.14 7.40 -15.48
C LEU A 215 -1.28 7.35 -16.74
N GLU A 216 -0.03 6.92 -16.62
CA GLU A 216 0.88 6.73 -17.74
C GLU A 216 0.77 5.31 -18.31
N GLU A 217 -0.30 4.59 -17.96
CA GLU A 217 -0.51 3.16 -18.27
C GLU A 217 0.63 2.25 -17.76
N THR A 218 1.37 2.73 -16.75
CA THR A 218 2.50 2.00 -16.17
C THR A 218 2.05 1.18 -14.98
N SER A 219 2.34 -0.11 -15.00
CA SER A 219 2.10 -1.05 -13.90
C SER A 219 3.41 -1.42 -13.21
N ALA A 220 3.32 -2.00 -12.02
CA ALA A 220 4.49 -2.54 -11.32
C ALA A 220 5.22 -3.59 -12.19
N LEU A 221 4.47 -4.46 -12.88
CA LEU A 221 5.05 -5.48 -13.75
C LEU A 221 5.71 -4.89 -15.00
N SER A 222 5.05 -3.93 -15.68
CA SER A 222 5.61 -3.31 -16.88
C SER A 222 6.81 -2.42 -16.59
N TYR A 223 6.80 -1.68 -15.47
CA TYR A 223 7.94 -0.88 -15.02
C TYR A 223 9.14 -1.78 -14.69
N ALA A 224 8.93 -2.85 -13.92
CA ALA A 224 10.01 -3.78 -13.58
C ALA A 224 10.60 -4.44 -14.84
N LYS A 225 9.76 -4.85 -15.80
CA LYS A 225 10.22 -5.46 -17.07
C LYS A 225 11.16 -4.53 -17.84
N ALA A 226 10.91 -3.22 -17.81
CA ALA A 226 11.69 -2.24 -18.53
C ALA A 226 12.96 -1.79 -17.77
N ASN A 227 12.94 -1.79 -16.44
CA ASN A 227 13.96 -1.09 -15.63
C ASN A 227 14.72 -1.98 -14.64
N ASP A 228 14.18 -3.14 -14.23
CA ASP A 228 14.78 -3.99 -13.20
C ASP A 228 14.40 -5.48 -13.37
N GLN A 229 15.31 -6.23 -14.00
CA GLN A 229 15.11 -7.66 -14.28
C GLN A 229 14.98 -8.50 -12.99
N GLU A 230 15.64 -8.11 -11.90
CA GLU A 230 15.57 -8.86 -10.65
C GLU A 230 14.18 -8.73 -10.01
N ILE A 231 13.66 -7.50 -9.93
CA ILE A 231 12.29 -7.24 -9.46
C ILE A 231 11.26 -7.88 -10.40
N TYR A 232 11.47 -7.84 -11.72
CA TYR A 232 10.59 -8.51 -12.67
C TYR A 232 10.52 -10.02 -12.45
N ASN A 233 11.67 -10.67 -12.22
CA ASN A 233 11.74 -12.08 -11.90
C ASN A 233 11.06 -12.40 -10.56
N LEU A 234 11.25 -11.55 -9.55
CA LEU A 234 10.58 -11.67 -8.24
C LEU A 234 9.06 -11.60 -8.39
N LEU A 235 8.53 -10.59 -9.09
CA LEU A 235 7.10 -10.48 -9.35
C LEU A 235 6.57 -11.73 -10.06
N ASN A 236 7.25 -12.21 -11.10
CA ASN A 236 6.84 -13.42 -11.80
C ASN A 236 6.86 -14.68 -10.92
N LEU A 237 7.82 -14.79 -9.99
CA LEU A 237 7.86 -15.88 -9.02
C LEU A 237 6.65 -15.80 -8.07
N LEU A 238 6.44 -14.65 -7.45
CA LEU A 238 5.32 -14.44 -6.51
C LEU A 238 3.96 -14.64 -7.18
N LEU A 239 3.83 -14.29 -8.46
CA LEU A 239 2.62 -14.50 -9.25
C LEU A 239 2.37 -15.97 -9.61
N LYS A 240 3.42 -16.79 -9.71
CA LYS A 240 3.29 -18.25 -9.86
C LYS A 240 2.83 -18.87 -8.54
N ASP A 241 3.40 -18.43 -7.43
CA ASP A 241 3.09 -18.95 -6.11
C ASP A 241 1.71 -18.50 -5.59
N ASN A 242 1.23 -17.32 -6.02
CA ASN A 242 -0.10 -16.80 -5.69
C ASN A 242 -1.25 -17.32 -6.59
N VAL A 243 -1.00 -18.27 -7.51
CA VAL A 243 -2.10 -19.00 -8.16
C VAL A 243 -2.66 -19.99 -7.15
N LYS A 244 -3.85 -19.71 -6.59
CA LYS A 244 -4.57 -20.71 -5.81
C LYS A 244 -4.64 -22.00 -6.61
N PRO A 245 -4.15 -23.14 -6.08
CA PRO A 245 -4.25 -24.41 -6.77
C PRO A 245 -5.69 -24.70 -7.17
N ILE A 246 -5.88 -25.29 -8.35
CA ILE A 246 -7.20 -25.77 -8.77
C ILE A 246 -7.67 -26.81 -7.75
N SER A 247 -8.86 -26.62 -7.20
CA SER A 247 -9.45 -27.47 -6.19
C SER A 247 -9.70 -28.88 -6.72
N GLU A 248 -9.59 -29.87 -5.83
CA GLU A 248 -9.72 -31.30 -6.14
C GLU A 248 -11.00 -31.63 -6.93
N LYS A 249 -12.08 -30.86 -6.73
CA LYS A 249 -13.35 -31.09 -7.40
C LYS A 249 -13.25 -30.98 -8.92
N PHE A 250 -12.29 -30.24 -9.46
CA PHE A 250 -12.08 -30.06 -10.91
C PHE A 250 -10.92 -30.85 -11.49
N LEU A 251 -10.11 -31.52 -10.65
CA LEU A 251 -8.97 -32.29 -11.14
C LEU A 251 -9.42 -33.55 -11.87
N GLY A 252 -8.68 -33.92 -12.92
CA GLY A 252 -8.90 -35.15 -13.68
C GLY A 252 -8.79 -34.96 -15.19
N GLN A 253 -9.13 -36.03 -15.91
CA GLN A 253 -9.20 -36.05 -17.36
C GLN A 253 -10.66 -35.96 -17.79
N PHE A 254 -10.94 -35.16 -18.81
CA PHE A 254 -12.28 -34.92 -19.29
C PHE A 254 -12.34 -34.93 -20.81
N GLU A 255 -13.50 -35.29 -21.35
CA GLU A 255 -13.77 -35.34 -22.78
C GLU A 255 -15.13 -34.68 -23.10
N VAL A 256 -15.20 -33.98 -24.23
CA VAL A 256 -16.46 -33.52 -24.81
C VAL A 256 -16.37 -33.56 -26.34
N SER A 257 -17.41 -34.08 -26.98
CA SER A 257 -17.56 -34.05 -28.44
C SER A 257 -18.64 -33.06 -28.84
N THR A 258 -18.30 -32.14 -29.74
CA THR A 258 -19.24 -31.15 -30.27
C THR A 258 -19.29 -31.22 -31.79
N LYS A 259 -20.30 -30.58 -32.39
CA LYS A 259 -20.33 -30.36 -33.84
C LYS A 259 -19.19 -29.40 -34.20
N GLY A 260 -18.35 -29.79 -35.16
CA GLY A 260 -17.19 -29.03 -35.63
C GLY A 260 -17.42 -28.39 -37.01
N GLU A 261 -16.35 -27.91 -37.66
CA GLU A 261 -16.42 -27.35 -39.01
C GLU A 261 -16.94 -28.37 -40.03
N LEU A 262 -17.78 -27.89 -40.96
CA LEU A 262 -18.43 -28.69 -41.99
C LEU A 262 -17.42 -29.23 -43.00
N THR A 263 -17.38 -30.55 -43.15
CA THR A 263 -16.78 -31.23 -44.30
C THR A 263 -17.72 -31.16 -45.51
N ASN A 264 -17.22 -31.49 -46.72
CA ASN A 264 -18.01 -31.48 -47.96
C ASN A 264 -19.27 -32.38 -47.93
N ASP A 265 -19.35 -33.31 -46.97
CA ASP A 265 -20.48 -34.23 -46.73
C ASP A 265 -21.38 -33.79 -45.56
N GLY A 266 -21.12 -32.65 -44.93
CA GLY A 266 -22.03 -32.00 -43.98
C GLY A 266 -21.97 -32.49 -42.54
N THR A 267 -21.03 -33.36 -42.17
CA THR A 267 -20.92 -33.89 -40.79
C THR A 267 -19.48 -33.85 -40.26
N GLY A 268 -19.10 -32.75 -39.61
CA GLY A 268 -17.85 -32.64 -38.85
C GLY A 268 -18.08 -32.73 -37.33
N HIS A 269 -17.23 -33.47 -36.65
CA HIS A 269 -17.18 -33.54 -35.18
C HIS A 269 -15.76 -33.25 -34.69
N THR A 270 -15.68 -32.48 -33.60
CA THR A 270 -14.42 -32.21 -32.88
C THR A 270 -14.55 -32.73 -31.46
N THR A 271 -13.58 -33.53 -31.04
CA THR A 271 -13.48 -34.00 -29.66
C THR A 271 -12.38 -33.22 -28.95
N TYR A 272 -12.72 -32.66 -27.78
CA TYR A 272 -11.80 -31.94 -26.92
C TYR A 272 -11.49 -32.78 -25.69
N TYR A 273 -10.20 -32.92 -25.39
CA TYR A 273 -9.68 -33.60 -24.22
C TYR A 273 -9.02 -32.60 -23.29
N PHE A 274 -9.45 -32.57 -22.02
CA PHE A 274 -8.90 -31.69 -20.99
C PHE A 274 -8.19 -32.52 -19.92
N THR A 275 -6.95 -32.17 -19.59
CA THR A 275 -6.27 -32.66 -18.39
C THR A 275 -6.12 -31.51 -17.41
N ILE A 276 -6.81 -31.57 -16.27
CA ILE A 276 -6.83 -30.53 -15.24
C ILE A 276 -6.01 -31.01 -14.04
N THR A 277 -4.96 -30.27 -13.71
CA THR A 277 -4.06 -30.50 -12.58
C THR A 277 -4.10 -29.33 -11.60
N THR A 278 -3.50 -29.46 -10.42
CA THR A 278 -3.44 -28.36 -9.44
C THR A 278 -2.78 -27.10 -10.00
N ASN A 279 -1.89 -27.24 -10.99
CA ASN A 279 -1.00 -26.18 -11.45
C ASN A 279 -1.28 -25.72 -12.88
N GLY A 280 -2.24 -26.33 -13.58
CA GLY A 280 -2.50 -26.03 -14.98
C GLY A 280 -3.44 -27.00 -15.68
N ILE A 281 -3.81 -26.62 -16.90
CA ILE A 281 -4.76 -27.35 -17.74
C ILE A 281 -4.09 -27.61 -19.09
N ILE A 282 -4.21 -28.82 -19.64
CA ILE A 282 -3.80 -29.14 -21.01
C ILE A 282 -5.07 -29.44 -21.81
N LEU A 283 -5.23 -28.79 -22.97
CA LEU A 283 -6.29 -29.07 -23.93
C LEU A 283 -5.68 -29.70 -25.18
N LYS A 284 -6.28 -30.79 -25.66
CA LYS A 284 -6.03 -31.34 -27.00
C LYS A 284 -7.34 -31.40 -27.77
N ALA A 285 -7.31 -31.03 -29.05
CA ALA A 285 -8.46 -31.15 -29.94
C ALA A 285 -8.17 -32.12 -31.10
N GLU A 286 -9.10 -33.03 -31.37
CA GLU A 286 -9.04 -34.01 -32.43
C GLU A 286 -10.23 -33.84 -33.38
N ALA A 287 -9.94 -33.67 -34.67
CA ALA A 287 -10.96 -33.71 -35.73
C ALA A 287 -11.11 -35.12 -36.29
N PHE A 288 -12.32 -35.46 -36.76
CA PHE A 288 -12.73 -36.79 -37.24
C PHE A 288 -11.82 -37.50 -38.27
N ARG A 289 -10.87 -36.81 -38.92
CA ARG A 289 -9.95 -37.42 -39.91
C ARG A 289 -8.55 -37.77 -39.39
N GLY A 290 -8.30 -37.67 -38.08
CA GLY A 290 -7.02 -38.13 -37.49
C GLY A 290 -5.82 -37.23 -37.80
N ASP A 291 -6.04 -36.04 -38.35
CA ASP A 291 -5.05 -34.98 -38.40
C ASP A 291 -5.12 -34.18 -37.08
N PHE A 292 -3.99 -34.06 -36.38
CA PHE A 292 -3.90 -33.31 -35.13
C PHE A 292 -4.13 -31.81 -35.37
N LEU A 293 -5.13 -31.25 -34.68
CA LEU A 293 -5.71 -29.94 -34.96
C LEU A 293 -5.12 -28.82 -34.07
N CYS A 294 -4.89 -29.07 -32.77
CA CYS A 294 -4.17 -28.16 -31.86
C CYS A 294 -3.97 -28.78 -30.46
N GLU A 295 -2.82 -28.52 -29.83
CA GLU A 295 -2.55 -28.78 -28.41
C GLU A 295 -2.14 -27.47 -27.73
N GLY A 296 -2.72 -27.18 -26.58
CA GLY A 296 -2.48 -25.93 -25.87
C GLY A 296 -2.36 -26.13 -24.36
N ASN A 297 -1.48 -25.37 -23.73
CA ASN A 297 -1.46 -25.22 -22.28
C ASN A 297 -2.45 -24.10 -21.89
N TYR A 298 -3.08 -24.25 -20.74
CA TYR A 298 -4.13 -23.38 -20.23
C TYR A 298 -3.96 -23.16 -18.73
N LYS A 299 -4.50 -22.05 -18.21
CA LYS A 299 -4.58 -21.73 -16.78
C LYS A 299 -6.02 -21.74 -16.32
N GLY A 300 -6.26 -22.25 -15.10
CA GLY A 300 -7.55 -22.23 -14.43
C GLY A 300 -7.62 -21.17 -13.34
N VAL A 301 -8.75 -20.47 -13.24
CA VAL A 301 -9.07 -19.57 -12.12
C VAL A 301 -10.47 -19.92 -11.61
N GLU A 302 -10.62 -20.21 -10.32
CA GLU A 302 -11.92 -20.51 -9.73
C GLU A 302 -12.64 -19.23 -9.25
N LYS A 303 -13.89 -19.05 -9.68
CA LYS A 303 -14.82 -18.01 -9.21
C LYS A 303 -16.23 -18.60 -9.09
N ASP A 304 -16.89 -18.41 -7.95
CA ASP A 304 -18.31 -18.77 -7.75
C ASP A 304 -18.69 -20.19 -8.24
N ASN A 305 -17.88 -21.20 -7.88
CA ASN A 305 -18.01 -22.60 -8.31
C ASN A 305 -17.85 -22.87 -9.82
N ILE A 306 -17.30 -21.92 -10.57
CA ILE A 306 -16.91 -22.05 -11.96
C ILE A 306 -15.38 -21.98 -12.06
N LEU A 307 -14.80 -22.89 -12.82
CA LEU A 307 -13.41 -22.84 -13.25
C LEU A 307 -13.35 -22.12 -14.61
N GLU A 308 -12.83 -20.91 -14.60
CA GLU A 308 -12.54 -20.12 -15.79
C GLU A 308 -11.21 -20.60 -16.40
N VAL A 309 -11.22 -20.97 -17.67
CA VAL A 309 -10.09 -21.57 -18.38
C VAL A 309 -9.58 -20.62 -19.45
N TYR A 310 -8.30 -20.27 -19.35
CA TYR A 310 -7.64 -19.28 -20.19
C TYR A 310 -6.48 -19.91 -20.96
N TYR A 311 -6.36 -19.59 -22.25
CA TYR A 311 -5.25 -20.05 -23.06
C TYR A 311 -3.90 -19.52 -22.54
N ASN A 312 -2.90 -20.39 -22.53
CA ASN A 312 -1.56 -20.12 -22.00
C ASN A 312 -0.50 -20.69 -22.95
N GLU A 313 -0.13 -19.94 -23.98
CA GLU A 313 0.90 -20.38 -24.91
C GLU A 313 2.33 -20.21 -24.37
N LYS A 314 2.48 -19.58 -23.18
CA LYS A 314 3.60 -19.63 -22.21
C LYS A 314 3.56 -18.48 -21.17
N ASP A 315 2.81 -17.41 -21.40
CA ASP A 315 3.44 -16.09 -21.32
C ASP A 315 2.47 -14.89 -21.18
N ASP A 316 2.98 -13.80 -20.55
CA ASP A 316 2.38 -12.47 -20.31
C ASP A 316 0.84 -12.47 -20.08
N ARG A 317 0.39 -13.33 -19.15
CA ARG A 317 -0.96 -13.45 -18.54
C ARG A 317 -2.12 -12.73 -19.29
N CYS A 318 -2.62 -13.36 -20.34
CA CYS A 318 -4.00 -13.21 -20.84
C CYS A 318 -4.46 -11.78 -21.16
N LYS A 319 -4.06 -11.23 -22.31
CA LYS A 319 -4.68 -10.06 -22.97
C LYS A 319 -6.13 -10.28 -23.45
N GLN A 320 -6.83 -11.30 -22.96
CA GLN A 320 -8.27 -11.43 -23.12
C GLN A 320 -8.91 -11.22 -21.75
N SER A 321 -9.72 -10.17 -21.64
CA SER A 321 -10.55 -9.89 -20.47
C SER A 321 -11.59 -10.99 -20.17
N LYS A 322 -11.66 -12.02 -21.01
CA LYS A 322 -12.67 -13.09 -20.98
C LYS A 322 -11.99 -14.46 -21.12
N PRO A 323 -12.50 -15.48 -20.41
CA PRO A 323 -12.01 -16.85 -20.54
C PRO A 323 -12.31 -17.44 -21.92
N ASN A 324 -11.62 -18.53 -22.27
CA ASN A 324 -11.93 -19.34 -23.45
C ASN A 324 -13.07 -20.32 -23.13
N TYR A 325 -12.99 -20.94 -21.96
CA TYR A 325 -13.98 -21.90 -21.48
C TYR A 325 -14.37 -21.64 -20.04
N LEU A 326 -15.60 -22.01 -19.69
CA LEU A 326 -16.08 -22.11 -18.32
C LEU A 326 -16.37 -23.58 -18.03
N ILE A 327 -15.90 -24.09 -16.90
CA ILE A 327 -16.22 -25.43 -16.42
C ILE A 327 -16.94 -25.30 -15.09
N LYS A 328 -18.10 -25.96 -14.94
CA LYS A 328 -18.82 -26.02 -13.68
C LYS A 328 -19.08 -27.47 -13.28
N LYS A 329 -19.23 -27.68 -11.98
CA LYS A 329 -19.72 -28.95 -11.42
C LYS A 329 -21.10 -28.70 -10.82
N ASP A 330 -22.08 -29.47 -11.28
CA ASP A 330 -23.45 -29.42 -10.76
C ASP A 330 -23.82 -30.82 -10.26
N GLY A 331 -23.96 -30.96 -8.94
CA GLY A 331 -24.04 -32.27 -8.30
C GLY A 331 -22.85 -33.17 -8.62
N GLY A 332 -23.11 -34.32 -9.24
CA GLY A 332 -22.10 -35.29 -9.67
C GLY A 332 -21.57 -35.09 -11.09
N GLU A 333 -22.15 -34.16 -11.87
CA GLU A 333 -21.87 -33.99 -13.28
C GLU A 333 -21.05 -32.74 -13.56
N TYR A 334 -20.32 -32.76 -14.68
CA TYR A 334 -19.48 -31.66 -15.13
C TYR A 334 -20.02 -31.09 -16.44
N PHE A 335 -19.92 -29.78 -16.59
CA PHE A 335 -20.35 -29.08 -17.78
C PHE A 335 -19.29 -28.09 -18.22
N ILE A 336 -19.17 -27.92 -19.53
CA ILE A 336 -18.26 -26.96 -20.15
C ILE A 336 -19.02 -26.06 -21.12
N LYS A 337 -18.61 -24.80 -21.21
CA LYS A 337 -19.14 -23.81 -22.14
C LYS A 337 -18.00 -23.02 -22.76
N GLY A 338 -17.96 -22.92 -24.08
CA GLY A 338 -17.11 -21.96 -24.78
C GLY A 338 -17.64 -20.55 -24.63
N VAL A 339 -16.77 -19.60 -24.32
CA VAL A 339 -17.13 -18.17 -24.15
C VAL A 339 -16.16 -17.21 -24.85
N GLY A 340 -15.10 -17.71 -25.49
CA GLY A 340 -14.15 -16.92 -26.28
C GLY A 340 -13.11 -17.78 -27.01
N GLY A 341 -12.35 -17.16 -27.93
CA GLY A 341 -11.32 -17.84 -28.73
C GLY A 341 -11.88 -18.79 -29.81
N GLU A 342 -11.17 -19.88 -30.11
CA GLU A 342 -11.53 -20.92 -31.09
C GLU A 342 -12.63 -21.89 -30.60
N ALA A 343 -13.27 -21.60 -29.47
CA ALA A 343 -14.32 -22.46 -28.94
C ALA A 343 -15.55 -22.47 -29.87
N THR A 344 -15.97 -23.65 -30.29
CA THR A 344 -17.04 -23.84 -31.31
C THR A 344 -18.45 -23.97 -30.71
N PHE A 345 -18.58 -23.95 -29.38
CA PHE A 345 -19.84 -24.20 -28.67
C PHE A 345 -20.11 -23.18 -27.57
N ASN A 346 -21.21 -22.43 -27.70
CA ASN A 346 -21.57 -21.33 -26.78
C ASN A 346 -22.66 -21.71 -25.76
N GLU A 347 -22.98 -22.99 -25.65
CA GLU A 347 -23.94 -23.55 -24.68
C GLU A 347 -23.23 -24.42 -23.66
N TRP A 348 -23.89 -24.70 -22.53
CA TRP A 348 -23.38 -25.67 -21.55
C TRP A 348 -23.57 -27.08 -22.10
N VAL A 349 -22.46 -27.75 -22.39
CA VAL A 349 -22.42 -29.14 -22.84
C VAL A 349 -21.89 -30.00 -21.71
N LYS A 350 -22.38 -31.23 -21.62
CA LYS A 350 -21.88 -32.20 -20.65
C LYS A 350 -20.41 -32.52 -20.94
N LEU A 351 -19.60 -32.47 -19.90
CA LEU A 351 -18.18 -32.77 -19.93
C LEU A 351 -17.98 -34.11 -19.22
N ASP A 352 -17.61 -35.15 -19.96
CA ASP A 352 -17.49 -36.49 -19.42
C ASP A 352 -16.14 -36.64 -18.72
N LYS A 353 -16.18 -36.85 -17.40
CA LYS A 353 -14.99 -37.16 -16.61
C LYS A 353 -14.60 -38.62 -16.84
N LYS A 354 -13.33 -38.87 -17.18
CA LYS A 354 -12.77 -40.21 -17.41
C LYS A 354 -12.18 -40.82 -16.15
#